data_AF-A0A925JZU2-F1
#
_entry.id   AF-A0A925JZU2-F1
#
_cell.length_a   1.000
_cell.length_b   1.000
_cell.length_c   1.000
_cell.angle_alpha   90.00
_cell.angle_beta   90.00
_cell.angle_gamma   90.00
#
_symmetry.space_group_name_H-M   'P 1'
#
loop_
_entity.id
_entity.type
_entity.pdbx_description
1 polymer ?
#
loop_
_entity_poly.entity_id
_entity_poly.type
_entity_poly.pdbx_seq_one_letter_code
_entity_poly.pdbx_strand_id
1 'polypeptide(L)'
;MEAVLTDFEVSPLSEKDKVMFRLIEKVNSSSWTIQAADMEAVRSAGWDDEAIYYAVTVCALFNFYNRWIDATGVHALSEEAHRLGGTRSANTGYVRK
;
A
#
# COMPACT_ATOMS: atom_id res chain seq x y z
N MET A 1 0.77 13.82 5.45
CA MET A 1 0.46 12.38 5.53
C MET A 1 -1.04 12.16 5.45
N GLU A 2 -1.84 12.84 6.28
CA GLU A 2 -3.32 12.79 6.23
C GLU A 2 -3.91 13.08 4.84
N ALA A 3 -3.44 14.13 4.14
CA ALA A 3 -3.92 14.44 2.79
C ALA A 3 -3.74 13.29 1.77
N VAL A 4 -2.65 12.50 1.88
CA VAL A 4 -2.39 11.36 0.99
C VAL A 4 -3.40 10.23 1.19
N LEU A 5 -3.89 10.08 2.42
CA LEU A 5 -4.90 9.06 2.76
C LEU A 5 -6.27 9.41 2.18
N THR A 6 -6.56 10.70 2.01
CA THR A 6 -7.82 11.19 1.42
C THR A 6 -7.76 11.19 -0.10
N ASP A 7 -6.74 11.85 -0.66
CA ASP A 7 -6.51 11.96 -2.10
C ASP A 7 -5.03 12.30 -2.36
N PHE A 8 -4.31 11.34 -2.92
CA PHE A 8 -2.87 11.51 -3.19
C PHE A 8 -2.60 12.52 -4.33
N GLU A 9 -3.55 12.79 -5.21
CA GLU A 9 -3.38 13.71 -6.35
C GLU A 9 -3.25 15.16 -5.88
N VAL A 10 -4.04 15.56 -4.89
CA VAL A 10 -4.03 16.91 -4.29
C VAL A 10 -3.06 17.04 -3.11
N SER A 11 -2.39 15.94 -2.75
CA SER A 11 -1.43 15.91 -1.66
C SER A 11 -0.10 16.59 -2.03
N PRO A 12 0.76 16.96 -1.04
CA PRO A 12 2.05 17.58 -1.28
C PRO A 12 3.15 16.60 -1.77
N LEU A 13 2.76 15.41 -2.23
CA LEU A 13 3.69 14.45 -2.83
C LEU A 13 4.31 15.01 -4.11
N SER A 14 5.52 14.53 -4.42
CA SER A 14 6.15 14.84 -5.69
C SER A 14 5.36 14.20 -6.84
N GLU A 15 5.46 14.77 -8.05
CA GLU A 15 4.85 14.12 -9.23
C GLU A 15 5.44 12.73 -9.49
N LYS A 16 6.72 12.51 -9.14
CA LYS A 16 7.35 11.19 -9.20
C LYS A 16 6.59 10.16 -8.34
N ASP A 17 6.24 10.52 -7.12
CA ASP A 17 5.49 9.62 -6.22
C ASP A 17 4.04 9.43 -6.70
N LYS A 18 3.38 10.49 -7.17
CA LYS A 18 2.01 10.41 -7.69
C LYS A 18 1.92 9.50 -8.91
N VAL A 19 2.90 9.53 -9.81
CA VAL A 19 2.95 8.60 -10.96
C VAL A 19 3.02 7.15 -10.51
N MET A 20 3.81 6.83 -9.48
CA MET A 20 3.81 5.49 -8.88
C MET A 20 2.44 5.15 -8.27
N PHE A 21 1.81 6.08 -7.54
CA PHE A 21 0.51 5.82 -6.94
C PHE A 21 -0.61 5.61 -7.98
N ARG A 22 -0.59 6.29 -9.13
CA ARG A 22 -1.50 5.99 -10.24
C ARG A 22 -1.35 4.56 -10.77
N LEU A 23 -0.11 4.07 -10.90
CA LEU A 23 0.14 2.66 -11.24
C LEU A 23 -0.45 1.73 -10.17
N ILE A 24 -0.20 2.01 -8.89
CA ILE A 24 -0.68 1.18 -7.78
C ILE A 24 -2.20 1.20 -7.64
N GLU A 25 -2.86 2.33 -7.88
CA GLU A 25 -4.33 2.42 -7.96
C GLU A 25 -4.88 1.51 -9.07
N LYS A 26 -4.26 1.52 -10.25
CA LYS A 26 -4.63 0.64 -11.36
C LYS A 26 -4.35 -0.82 -11.05
N VAL A 27 -3.22 -1.16 -10.44
CA VAL A 27 -2.92 -2.54 -9.97
C VAL A 27 -3.97 -3.01 -8.95
N ASN A 28 -4.36 -2.14 -8.03
CA ASN A 28 -5.32 -2.46 -6.98
C ASN A 28 -6.74 -2.71 -7.52
N SER A 29 -7.18 -1.90 -8.47
CA SER A 29 -8.56 -1.90 -8.97
C SER A 29 -8.77 -2.74 -10.23
N SER A 30 -7.76 -2.80 -11.10
CA SER A 30 -7.90 -3.24 -12.49
C SER A 30 -6.59 -3.79 -13.08
N SER A 31 -5.84 -4.57 -12.30
CA SER A 31 -4.53 -5.14 -12.72
C SER A 31 -4.54 -5.87 -14.07
N TRP A 32 -5.67 -6.48 -14.45
CA TRP A 32 -5.82 -7.14 -15.77
C TRP A 32 -5.76 -6.18 -16.96
N THR A 33 -5.80 -4.87 -16.72
CA THR A 33 -5.72 -3.82 -17.75
C THR A 33 -4.33 -3.19 -17.86
N ILE A 34 -3.36 -3.61 -17.04
CA ILE A 34 -1.99 -3.07 -17.07
C ILE A 34 -1.35 -3.36 -18.44
N GLN A 35 -0.72 -2.34 -19.01
CA GLN A 35 -0.03 -2.33 -20.29
C GLN A 35 1.41 -1.85 -20.12
N ALA A 36 2.24 -2.04 -21.15
CA ALA A 36 3.62 -1.56 -21.16
C ALA A 36 3.73 -0.03 -20.92
N ALA A 37 2.74 0.74 -21.41
CA ALA A 37 2.69 2.19 -21.22
C ALA A 37 2.57 2.62 -19.75
N ASP A 38 1.90 1.83 -18.90
CA ASP A 38 1.80 2.15 -17.47
C ASP A 38 3.17 2.03 -16.79
N MET A 39 3.93 0.98 -17.13
CA MET A 39 5.27 0.76 -16.60
C MET A 39 6.24 1.83 -17.11
N GLU A 40 6.12 2.21 -18.39
CA GLU A 40 6.97 3.23 -19.01
C GLU A 40 6.77 4.62 -18.39
N ALA A 41 5.53 4.99 -18.05
CA ALA A 41 5.25 6.25 -17.37
C ALA A 41 5.99 6.33 -16.02
N VAL A 42 6.01 5.24 -15.26
CA VAL A 42 6.67 5.16 -13.95
C VAL A 42 8.19 5.17 -14.07
N ARG A 43 8.74 4.48 -15.08
CA ARG A 43 10.18 4.55 -15.41
C ARG A 43 10.62 5.94 -15.86
N SER A 44 9.82 6.59 -16.71
CA SER A 44 10.06 7.96 -17.18
C SER A 44 10.04 8.99 -16.03
N ALA A 45 9.29 8.71 -14.96
CA ALA A 45 9.34 9.51 -13.73
C ALA A 45 10.59 9.26 -12.86
N GLY A 46 11.45 8.31 -13.25
CA GLY A 46 12.74 8.01 -12.62
C GLY A 46 12.69 6.92 -11.55
N TRP A 47 11.67 6.05 -11.57
CA TRP A 47 11.67 4.82 -10.77
C TRP A 47 12.35 3.69 -11.54
N ASP A 48 13.11 2.86 -10.83
CA ASP A 48 13.68 1.65 -11.39
C ASP A 48 12.69 0.47 -11.29
N ASP A 49 13.01 -0.61 -12.00
CA ASP A 49 12.18 -1.83 -12.00
C ASP A 49 12.11 -2.49 -10.61
N GLU A 50 13.14 -2.33 -9.77
CA GLU A 50 13.15 -2.86 -8.40
C GLU A 50 12.11 -2.16 -7.52
N ALA A 51 12.06 -0.83 -7.54
CA ALA A 51 11.05 -0.05 -6.81
C ALA A 51 9.63 -0.35 -7.31
N ILE A 52 9.45 -0.46 -8.64
CA ILE A 52 8.15 -0.85 -9.23
C ILE A 52 7.75 -2.24 -8.74
N TYR A 53 8.67 -3.21 -8.78
CA TYR A 53 8.43 -4.57 -8.30
C TYR A 53 8.01 -4.60 -6.84
N TYR A 54 8.69 -3.87 -5.96
CA TYR A 54 8.34 -3.80 -4.55
C TYR A 54 6.97 -3.14 -4.32
N ALA A 55 6.69 -2.02 -5.00
CA ALA A 55 5.40 -1.34 -4.85
C ALA A 55 4.23 -2.24 -5.28
N VAL A 56 4.37 -2.93 -6.42
CA VAL A 56 3.38 -3.91 -6.90
C VAL A 56 3.24 -5.08 -5.93
N THR A 57 4.36 -5.60 -5.39
CA THR A 57 4.36 -6.71 -4.44
C THR A 57 3.62 -6.35 -3.16
N VAL A 58 3.87 -5.16 -2.59
CA VAL A 58 3.16 -4.69 -1.40
C VAL A 58 1.66 -4.57 -1.68
N CYS A 59 1.27 -3.95 -2.80
CA CYS A 59 -0.12 -3.84 -3.20
C CYS A 59 -0.79 -5.21 -3.34
N ALA A 60 -0.13 -6.17 -4.00
CA ALA A 60 -0.65 -7.53 -4.18
C ALA A 60 -0.81 -8.28 -2.85
N LEU A 61 0.14 -8.14 -1.91
CA LEU A 61 0.06 -8.75 -0.59
C LEU A 61 -1.12 -8.21 0.23
N PHE A 62 -1.33 -6.89 0.25
CA PHE A 62 -2.51 -6.31 0.91
C PHE A 62 -3.81 -6.76 0.26
N ASN A 63 -3.84 -6.85 -1.07
CA ASN A 63 -4.97 -7.41 -1.80
C ASN A 63 -5.29 -8.86 -1.37
N PHE A 64 -4.27 -9.70 -1.19
CA PHE A 64 -4.43 -11.05 -0.67
C PHE A 64 -4.94 -11.04 0.77
N TYR A 65 -4.30 -10.29 1.68
CA TYR A 65 -4.67 -10.26 3.09
C TYR A 65 -6.08 -9.74 3.32
N ASN A 66 -6.48 -8.65 2.66
CA ASN A 66 -7.82 -8.09 2.78
C ASN A 66 -8.87 -9.15 2.42
N ARG A 67 -8.71 -9.81 1.27
CA ARG A 67 -9.63 -10.87 0.83
C ARG A 67 -9.68 -12.03 1.82
N TRP A 68 -8.53 -12.48 2.33
CA TRP A 68 -8.47 -13.61 3.24
C TRP A 68 -9.07 -13.30 4.62
N ILE A 69 -8.71 -12.16 5.22
CA ILE A 69 -9.20 -11.70 6.53
C ILE A 69 -10.70 -11.43 6.47
N ASP A 70 -11.15 -10.68 5.45
CA ASP A 70 -12.57 -10.33 5.31
C ASP A 70 -13.43 -11.59 5.08
N ALA A 71 -12.97 -12.52 4.23
CA ALA A 71 -13.70 -13.75 3.96
C ALA A 71 -13.77 -14.71 5.17
N THR A 72 -12.84 -14.60 6.12
CA THR A 72 -12.78 -15.46 7.32
C THR A 72 -13.41 -14.82 8.56
N GLY A 73 -13.89 -13.58 8.46
CA GLY A 73 -14.54 -12.88 9.56
C GLY A 73 -13.58 -12.33 10.62
N VAL A 74 -12.30 -12.14 10.27
CA VAL A 74 -11.34 -11.52 11.18
C VAL A 74 -11.58 -10.01 11.19
N HIS A 75 -11.94 -9.46 12.34
CA HIS A 75 -12.24 -8.04 12.49
C HIS A 75 -11.00 -7.22 12.88
N ALA A 76 -10.98 -5.96 12.45
CA ALA A 76 -10.00 -5.00 12.92
C ALA A 76 -10.06 -4.86 14.45
N LEU A 77 -8.90 -4.67 15.07
CA LEU A 77 -8.82 -4.32 16.48
C LEU A 77 -9.50 -2.96 16.71
N SER A 78 -10.10 -2.77 17.88
CA SER A 78 -10.52 -1.43 18.32
C SER A 78 -9.33 -0.48 18.36
N GLU A 79 -9.56 0.82 18.23
CA GLU A 79 -8.48 1.83 18.29
C GLU A 79 -7.63 1.68 19.57
N GLU A 80 -8.28 1.42 20.71
CA GLU A 80 -7.61 1.17 21.98
C GLU A 80 -6.70 -0.06 21.90
N ALA A 81 -7.22 -1.18 21.40
CA ALA A 81 -6.46 -2.41 21.28
C ALA A 81 -5.30 -2.26 20.28
N HIS A 82 -5.49 -1.50 19.21
CA HIS A 82 -4.44 -1.17 18.24
C HIS A 82 -3.33 -0.33 18.89
N ARG A 83 -3.70 0.71 19.67
CA ARG A 83 -2.75 1.56 20.40
C ARG A 83 -1.93 0.77 21.42
N LEU A 84 -2.61 -0.03 22.26
CA LEU A 84 -1.95 -0.90 23.25
C LEU A 84 -1.04 -1.94 22.58
N GLY A 85 -1.49 -2.53 21.47
CA GLY A 85 -0.71 -3.45 20.65
C GLY A 85 0.56 -2.82 20.10
N GLY A 86 0.48 -1.57 19.62
CA GLY A 86 1.62 -0.78 19.14
C GLY A 86 2.66 -0.54 20.24
N THR A 87 2.23 -0.01 21.40
CA THR A 87 3.12 0.21 22.55
C THR A 87 3.80 -1.08 23.01
N ARG A 88 3.05 -2.19 23.08
CA ARG A 88 3.60 -3.50 23.43
C ARG A 88 4.65 -3.95 22.43
N SER A 89 4.37 -3.85 21.13
CA SER A 89 5.28 -4.29 20.08
C SER A 89 6.58 -3.48 20.07
N ALA A 90 6.49 -2.16 20.34
CA ALA A 90 7.67 -1.31 20.48
C ALA A 90 8.56 -1.70 21.67
N ASN A 91 7.95 -2.08 22.80
CA ASN A 91 8.70 -2.40 24.02
C ASN A 91 9.20 -3.85 24.10
N THR A 92 8.48 -4.80 23.49
CA THR A 92 8.71 -6.25 23.70
C THR A 92 8.86 -7.05 22.40
N GLY A 93 8.78 -6.39 21.25
CA GLY A 93 8.78 -7.04 19.95
C GLY A 93 7.51 -7.87 19.70
N TYR A 94 7.62 -8.87 18.84
CA TYR A 94 6.49 -9.74 18.47
C TYR A 94 6.26 -10.91 19.43
N VAL A 95 7.05 -11.02 20.50
CA VAL A 95 6.92 -12.12 21.48
C VAL A 95 5.70 -11.85 22.37
N ARG A 96 4.71 -12.75 22.31
CA ARG A 96 3.59 -12.73 23.27
C ARG A 96 4.05 -13.44 24.55
N LYS A 97 4.25 -12.69 25.63
CA LYS A 97 4.37 -13.23 26.99
C LYS A 97 2.99 -13.33 27.63
#